data_AF-A0A536BCS8-F1
#
_entry.id   AF-A0A536BCS8-F1
#
_cell.length_a   1.000
_cell.length_b   1.000
_cell.length_c   1.000
_cell.angle_alpha   90.00
_cell.angle_beta   90.00
_cell.angle_gamma   90.00
#
_symmetry.space_group_name_H-M   'P 1'
#
loop_
_entity.id
_entity.type
_entity.pdbx_description
1 polymer ?
#
loop_
_entity_poly.entity_id
_entity_poly.type
_entity_poly.pdbx_seq_one_letter_code
_entity_poly.pdbx_strand_id
1 'polypeptide(L)'
;MIYESENLIKPQRTATNRRRYSEDDIRRVRVIQFLTRQKGVNLAGVKYVLHLLQSLGNQGLDLNQVRELDTLQEVSGNGLTA
;
A
#
# COMPACT_ATOMS: atom_id res chain seq x y z
N MET A 1 4.76 15.25 -9.52
CA MET A 1 5.00 14.77 -8.14
C MET A 1 5.80 13.47 -8.23
N ILE A 2 6.66 13.13 -7.26
CA ILE A 2 7.51 11.92 -7.30
C ILE A 2 6.70 10.64 -7.56
N TYR A 3 5.48 10.54 -7.04
CA TYR A 3 4.62 9.37 -7.28
C TYR A 3 3.99 9.32 -8.68
N GLU A 4 3.84 10.46 -9.35
CA GLU A 4 3.37 10.52 -10.74
C GLU A 4 4.48 10.10 -11.71
N SER A 5 5.72 10.56 -11.47
CA SER A 5 6.87 10.18 -12.31
C SER A 5 7.15 8.69 -12.24
N GLU A 6 6.86 8.07 -11.10
CA GLU A 6 7.00 6.63 -10.89
C GLU A 6 5.81 5.80 -11.39
N ASN A 7 4.81 6.42 -12.06
CA ASN A 7 3.58 5.77 -12.52
C ASN A 7 2.75 5.10 -11.40
N LEU A 8 2.96 5.47 -10.14
CA LEU A 8 2.21 4.93 -9.01
C LEU A 8 0.79 5.52 -8.91
N ILE A 9 0.63 6.75 -9.39
CA ILE A 9 -0.63 7.50 -9.40
C ILE A 9 -0.75 8.23 -10.73
N LYS A 10 -1.96 8.24 -11.30
CA LYS A 10 -2.26 8.95 -12.55
C LYS A 10 -3.38 9.96 -12.30
N PRO A 11 -3.07 11.24 -12.03
CA PRO A 11 -4.10 12.25 -11.84
C PRO A 11 -4.89 12.45 -13.13
N GLN A 12 -6.17 12.78 -12.99
CA GLN A 12 -6.90 13.38 -14.10
C GLN A 12 -6.50 14.85 -14.23
N ARG A 13 -6.30 15.32 -15.46
CA ARG A 13 -5.99 16.72 -15.75
C ARG A 13 -7.25 17.44 -16.22
N THR A 14 -7.52 18.62 -15.66
CA THR A 14 -8.58 19.49 -16.18
C THR A 14 -8.14 20.22 -17.45
N ALA A 15 -9.07 20.84 -18.17
CA ALA A 15 -8.77 21.69 -19.33
C ALA A 15 -7.77 22.83 -19.02
N THR A 16 -7.75 23.31 -17.76
CA THR A 16 -6.77 24.31 -17.25
C THR A 16 -5.49 23.66 -16.71
N ASN A 17 -5.21 22.40 -17.05
CA ASN A 17 -4.03 21.62 -16.64
C ASN A 17 -3.83 21.44 -15.11
N ARG A 18 -4.91 21.57 -14.31
CA ARG A 18 -4.85 21.32 -12.86
C ARG A 18 -4.99 19.82 -12.60
N ARG A 19 -4.21 19.29 -11.66
CA ARG A 19 -4.29 17.90 -11.19
C ARG A 19 -5.54 17.72 -10.33
N ARG A 20 -6.40 16.77 -10.71
CA ARG A 20 -7.49 16.26 -9.87
C ARG A 20 -7.15 14.83 -9.44
N TYR A 21 -7.33 14.60 -8.15
CA TYR A 21 -7.18 13.30 -7.53
C TYR A 21 -8.55 12.83 -7.06
N SER A 22 -8.85 11.57 -7.28
CA SER A 22 -9.99 10.88 -6.69
C SER A 22 -9.70 10.52 -5.23
N GLU A 23 -10.72 10.15 -4.46
CA GLU A 23 -10.51 9.63 -3.10
C GLU A 23 -9.61 8.38 -3.11
N ASP A 24 -9.71 7.55 -4.16
CA ASP A 24 -8.86 6.38 -4.31
C ASP A 24 -7.39 6.76 -4.49
N ASP A 25 -7.10 7.79 -5.29
CA ASP A 25 -5.74 8.32 -5.44
C ASP A 25 -5.19 8.78 -4.10
N ILE A 26 -6.00 9.48 -3.29
CA ILE A 26 -5.60 9.93 -1.95
C ILE A 26 -5.32 8.73 -1.03
N ARG A 27 -6.14 7.68 -1.06
CA ARG A 27 -5.88 6.44 -0.30
C ARG A 27 -4.58 5.78 -0.73
N ARG A 28 -4.33 5.67 -2.05
CA ARG A 28 -3.07 5.13 -2.59
C ARG A 28 -1.87 5.93 -2.12
N VAL A 29 -1.92 7.27 -2.14
CA VAL A 29 -0.84 8.13 -1.59
C VAL A 29 -0.56 7.78 -0.13
N ARG A 30 -1.59 7.64 0.70
CA ARG A 30 -1.41 7.34 2.14
C ARG A 30 -0.71 5.99 2.34
N VAL A 31 -1.08 4.96 1.57
CA VAL A 31 -0.43 3.64 1.63
C VAL A 31 1.04 3.73 1.19
N ILE A 32 1.32 4.43 0.10
CA ILE A 32 2.70 4.64 -0.39
C ILE A 32 3.54 5.36 0.68
N GLN A 33 2.98 6.39 1.32
CA GLN A 33 3.66 7.11 2.40
C GLN A 33 3.89 6.23 3.64
N PHE A 34 2.93 5.38 4.00
CA PHE A 34 3.09 4.43 5.09
C PHE A 34 4.23 3.44 4.82
N LEU A 35 4.24 2.82 3.63
CA LEU A 35 5.27 1.85 3.25
C LEU A 35 6.67 2.48 3.18
N THR A 36 6.78 3.68 2.60
CA THR A 36 8.08 4.35 2.47
C THR A 36 8.60 4.93 3.78
N ARG A 37 7.74 5.53 4.60
CA ARG A 37 8.17 6.26 5.81
C ARG A 37 8.19 5.41 7.07
N GLN A 38 7.22 4.50 7.25
CA GLN A 38 7.10 3.70 8.47
C GLN A 38 7.74 2.32 8.32
N LYS A 39 7.66 1.72 7.13
CA LYS A 39 8.21 0.38 6.87
C LYS A 39 9.56 0.42 6.13
N GLY A 40 10.05 1.59 5.76
CA GLY A 40 11.36 1.76 5.10
C GLY A 40 11.46 1.13 3.71
N VAL A 41 10.32 0.89 3.05
CA VAL A 41 10.26 0.22 1.75
C VAL A 41 10.63 1.22 0.64
N ASN A 42 11.48 0.81 -0.29
CA ASN A 42 11.82 1.64 -1.46
C ASN A 42 10.66 1.69 -2.49
N LEU A 43 10.75 2.61 -3.46
CA LEU A 43 9.70 2.79 -4.47
C LEU A 43 9.46 1.54 -5.35
N ALA A 44 10.51 0.74 -5.61
CA ALA A 44 10.37 -0.51 -6.36
C ALA A 44 9.58 -1.56 -5.56
N GLY A 45 9.86 -1.70 -4.27
CA GLY A 45 9.13 -2.56 -3.35
C GLY A 45 7.68 -2.12 -3.19
N VAL A 46 7.42 -0.81 -3.12
CA VAL A 46 6.05 -0.28 -3.10
C VAL A 46 5.28 -0.68 -4.36
N LYS A 47 5.89 -0.59 -5.56
CA LYS A 47 5.25 -1.06 -6.80
C LYS A 47 4.88 -2.55 -6.71
N TYR A 48 5.79 -3.36 -6.21
CA TYR A 48 5.58 -4.81 -6.09
C TYR A 48 4.47 -5.15 -5.08
N VAL A 49 4.46 -4.48 -3.92
CA VAL A 49 3.41 -4.65 -2.90
C VAL A 49 2.05 -4.23 -3.43
N LEU A 50 1.95 -3.08 -4.11
CA LEU A 50 0.69 -2.62 -4.68
C LEU A 50 0.19 -3.55 -5.79
N HIS A 51 1.08 -4.07 -6.62
CA HIS A 51 0.74 -5.06 -7.64
C HIS A 51 0.24 -6.37 -7.00
N LEU A 52 0.90 -6.83 -5.93
CA LEU A 52 0.48 -8.01 -5.17
C LEU A 52 -0.90 -7.80 -4.55
N LEU A 53 -1.12 -6.69 -3.86
CA LEU A 53 -2.43 -6.35 -3.28
C LEU A 53 -3.54 -6.26 -4.34
N GLN A 54 -3.23 -5.73 -5.52
CA GLN A 54 -4.17 -5.69 -6.64
C GLN A 54 -4.48 -7.10 -7.18
N SER A 55 -3.47 -7.97 -7.29
CA SER A 55 -3.66 -9.37 -7.70
C SER A 55 -4.54 -10.11 -6.69
N LEU A 56 -4.32 -9.92 -5.39
CA LEU A 56 -5.12 -10.53 -4.33
C LEU A 56 -6.57 -10.02 -4.34
N GLY A 57 -6.77 -8.70 -4.50
CA GLY A 57 -8.10 -8.11 -4.62
C GLY A 57 -8.87 -8.58 -5.86
N ASN A 58 -8.19 -8.75 -7.01
CA ASN A 58 -8.79 -9.32 -8.21
C ASN A 58 -9.12 -10.82 -8.08
N GLN A 59 -8.42 -11.54 -7.21
CA GLN A 59 -8.72 -12.94 -6.87
C GLN A 59 -9.77 -13.09 -5.77
N GLY A 60 -10.35 -11.98 -5.26
CA GLY A 60 -11.39 -12.01 -4.24
C GLY A 60 -10.88 -12.36 -2.84
N LEU A 61 -9.59 -12.22 -2.56
CA LEU A 61 -9.04 -12.40 -1.21
C LEU A 61 -9.43 -11.23 -0.32
N ASP A 62 -10.30 -11.52 0.64
CA ASP A 62 -10.79 -10.59 1.64
C ASP A 62 -9.64 -10.16 2.55
N LEU A 63 -9.32 -8.86 2.55
CA LEU A 63 -8.23 -8.26 3.33
C LEU A 63 -8.39 -8.48 4.85
N ASN A 64 -9.56 -8.92 5.29
CA ASN A 64 -9.81 -9.40 6.66
C ASN A 64 -8.94 -10.62 7.03
N GLN A 65 -8.57 -11.49 6.08
CA GLN A 65 -7.73 -12.67 6.35
C GLN A 65 -6.26 -12.32 6.62
N VAL A 66 -5.75 -11.24 6.02
CA VAL A 66 -4.34 -10.84 6.23
C VAL A 66 -4.14 -10.32 7.66
N ARG A 67 -5.19 -9.74 8.28
CA ARG A 67 -5.16 -9.32 9.69
C ARG A 67 -5.01 -10.48 10.68
N GLU A 68 -5.45 -11.68 10.34
CA GLU A 68 -5.29 -12.86 11.20
C GLU A 68 -3.85 -13.40 11.22
N LEU A 69 -3.02 -13.07 10.23
CA LEU A 69 -1.61 -13.48 10.20
C LEU A 69 -0.74 -12.61 11.12
N ASP A 70 -1.07 -11.33 11.27
CA ASP A 70 -0.39 -10.42 12.20
C ASP A 70 -0.62 -10.85 13.67
N THR A 71 -1.80 -11.38 14.00
CA THR A 71 -2.09 -11.86 15.37
C THR A 71 -1.38 -13.17 15.73
N LEU A 72 -1.01 -13.99 14.74
CA LEU A 72 -0.23 -15.22 14.96
C LEU A 72 1.26 -14.95 15.22
N GLN A 73 1.79 -13.80 14.78
CA GLN A 73 3.18 -13.42 15.05
C GLN A 73 3.40 -12.94 16.49
N GLU A 74 2.38 -12.37 17.13
CA GLU A 74 2.48 -11.90 18.53
C GLU A 74 2.52 -13.06 19.54
N VAL A 75 1.92 -14.22 19.24
CA VAL A 75 1.84 -15.36 20.17
C VAL A 75 3.16 -16.14 20.27
N SER A 76 4.03 -16.07 19.25
CA SER A 76 5.32 -16.79 19.27
C SER A 76 6.42 -16.13 20.12
N GLY A 77 6.17 -14.93 20.69
CA GLY A 77 7.15 -14.19 21.49
C GLY A 77 7.14 -14.47 23.00
N ASN A 78 6.17 -15.23 23.53
CA ASN A 78 5.93 -15.33 24.98
C ASN A 78 6.21 -16.72 25.58
N GLY A 79 7.33 -17.33 25.22
CA GLY A 79 7.69 -18.64 25.78
C GLY A 79 9.17 -18.96 25.73
N LEU A 80 10.01 -18.20 26.42
CA LEU A 80 11.33 -18.65 26.91
C LEU A 80 11.80 -17.74 28.06
N THR A 81 11.25 -17.97 29.25
CA THR A 81 11.92 -17.66 30.51
C THR A 81 11.78 -18.89 31.41
N ALA A 82 12.87 -19.65 31.52
CA ALA A 82 13.16 -20.59 32.59
C ALA A 82 14.61 -20.35 33.00
#